data_AF-D6Z9J9-F1
#
_entry.id   AF-D6Z9J9-F1
#
_cell.length_a   1.000
_cell.length_b   1.000
_cell.length_c   1.000
_cell.angle_alpha   90.00
_cell.angle_beta   90.00
_cell.angle_gamma   90.00
#
_symmetry.space_group_name_H-M   'P 1'
#
loop_
_entity.id
_entity.type
_entity.pdbx_description
1 polymer ?
#
loop_
_entity_poly.entity_id
_entity_poly.type
_entity_poly.pdbx_seq_one_letter_code
_entity_poly.pdbx_strand_id
1 'polypeptide(L)'
;MSELERTETEPEQRALSKVGQWALDAREAHQVAQSLAKTSFVPKCYQGKPSEATAAILMGSEIGLSPMTALRSIVVIHGTPAMTAVALRGLVQSQGHRVWIEKASDQSVTAKGVRQGDDIVHESVWDIKRAESLGLMDRDQWRKQPKAMLTARATSEVCRLVSADVLLGLPYSVEELDEPEPTTTVKRKRLEPVESQSSERAEAEPAAAEEPQEEEAV
;
A
#
# COMPACT_ATOMS: atom_id res chain seq x y z
N MET A 1 6.42 59.13 -39.32
CA MET A 1 7.47 58.82 -38.33
C MET A 1 6.80 58.66 -36.99
N SER A 2 7.17 57.61 -36.25
CA SER A 2 6.68 57.20 -34.93
C SER A 2 5.37 56.40 -34.97
N GLU A 3 5.41 55.14 -35.38
CA GLU A 3 5.84 53.95 -34.64
C GLU A 3 4.69 53.31 -33.84
N LEU A 4 4.32 52.15 -34.37
CA LEU A 4 3.69 51.03 -33.69
C LEU A 4 4.25 50.82 -32.29
N GLU A 5 3.38 50.72 -31.29
CA GLU A 5 3.57 49.75 -30.22
C GLU A 5 2.25 49.00 -30.03
N ARG A 6 2.12 47.93 -30.82
CA ARG A 6 1.29 46.78 -30.44
C ARG A 6 1.96 46.21 -29.20
N THR A 7 1.36 46.43 -28.03
CA THR A 7 1.68 45.63 -26.86
C THR A 7 1.18 44.22 -27.14
N GLU A 8 2.06 43.38 -27.66
CA GLU A 8 1.88 41.94 -27.70
C GLU A 8 1.64 41.48 -26.25
N THR A 9 0.39 41.12 -25.96
CA THR A 9 0.07 40.37 -24.75
C THR A 9 0.79 39.04 -24.86
N GLU A 10 1.92 38.89 -24.15
CA GLU A 10 2.54 37.60 -23.90
C GLU A 10 1.44 36.61 -23.45
N PRO A 11 1.40 35.39 -24.00
CA PRO A 11 0.45 34.42 -23.51
C PRO A 11 0.85 34.11 -22.06
N GLU A 12 0.02 34.50 -21.10
CA GLU A 12 0.12 34.04 -19.71
C GLU A 12 0.25 32.51 -19.75
N GLN A 13 1.45 32.01 -19.51
CA GLN A 13 1.69 30.59 -19.30
C GLN A 13 0.95 30.19 -18.03
N ARG A 14 -0.34 29.85 -18.17
CA ARG A 14 -1.17 29.39 -17.06
C ARG A 14 -0.53 28.12 -16.52
N ALA A 15 0.18 28.25 -15.40
CA ALA A 15 0.78 27.12 -14.70
C ALA A 15 -0.30 26.05 -14.48
N LEU A 16 -0.04 24.85 -14.98
CA LEU A 16 -0.96 23.73 -14.84
C LEU A 16 -1.16 23.44 -13.35
N SER A 17 -2.39 23.08 -12.98
CA SER A 17 -2.62 22.52 -11.65
C SER A 17 -1.80 21.23 -11.48
N LYS A 18 -1.54 20.80 -10.25
CA LYS A 18 -0.84 19.52 -9.99
C LYS A 18 -1.48 18.33 -10.73
N VAL A 19 -2.81 18.30 -10.76
CA VAL A 19 -3.58 17.29 -11.49
C VAL A 19 -3.41 17.46 -13.01
N GLY A 20 -3.37 18.70 -13.50
CA GLY A 20 -3.13 18.99 -14.92
C GLY A 20 -1.74 18.55 -15.39
N GLN A 21 -0.70 18.78 -14.57
CA GLN A 21 0.66 18.30 -14.85
C GLN A 21 0.71 16.77 -14.83
N TRP A 22 0.17 16.13 -13.79
CA TRP A 22 0.10 14.67 -13.70
C TRP A 22 -0.61 14.04 -14.90
N ALA A 23 -1.70 14.66 -15.39
CA ALA A 23 -2.40 14.19 -16.58
C ALA A 23 -1.60 14.39 -17.89
N LEU A 24 -0.67 15.36 -17.94
CA LEU A 24 0.29 15.48 -19.03
C LEU A 24 1.32 14.36 -18.95
N ASP A 25 1.94 14.17 -17.78
CA ASP A 25 2.95 13.13 -17.54
C ASP A 25 2.39 11.73 -17.85
N ALA A 26 1.12 11.47 -17.50
CA ALA A 26 0.42 10.23 -17.83
C ALA A 26 0.28 10.00 -19.35
N ARG A 27 0.02 11.05 -20.13
CA ARG A 27 -0.05 10.95 -21.59
C ARG A 27 1.32 10.67 -22.20
N GLU A 28 2.38 11.30 -21.69
CA GLU A 28 3.75 11.06 -22.13
C GLU A 28 4.22 9.65 -21.80
N ALA A 29 3.97 9.19 -20.56
CA ALA A 29 4.22 7.82 -20.14
C ALA A 29 3.50 6.81 -21.03
N HIS A 30 2.27 7.12 -21.46
CA HIS A 30 1.52 6.25 -22.37
C HIS A 30 2.17 6.13 -23.75
N GLN A 31 2.70 7.23 -24.31
CA GLN A 31 3.40 7.20 -25.60
C GLN A 31 4.66 6.32 -25.54
N VAL A 32 5.42 6.43 -24.45
CA VAL A 32 6.57 5.56 -24.19
C VAL A 32 6.12 4.11 -24.04
N ALA A 33 5.09 3.85 -23.24
CA ALA A 33 4.54 2.52 -23.02
C ALA A 33 4.05 1.84 -24.31
N GLN A 34 3.43 2.58 -25.23
CA GLN A 34 3.00 2.05 -26.54
C GLN A 34 4.16 1.49 -27.36
N SER A 35 5.33 2.12 -27.30
CA SER A 35 6.52 1.65 -28.02
C SER A 35 7.14 0.46 -27.30
N LEU A 36 7.28 0.53 -25.99
CA LEU A 36 7.89 -0.51 -25.17
C LEU A 36 7.08 -1.81 -25.15
N ALA A 37 5.74 -1.72 -25.11
CA ALA A 37 4.83 -2.87 -25.10
C ALA A 37 4.91 -3.74 -26.37
N LYS A 38 5.52 -3.26 -27.45
CA LYS A 38 5.76 -4.02 -28.68
C LYS A 38 7.06 -4.83 -28.65
N THR A 39 7.91 -4.59 -27.66
CA THR A 39 9.23 -5.22 -27.56
C THR A 39 9.15 -6.48 -26.69
N SER A 40 10.05 -7.44 -26.95
CA SER A 40 10.25 -8.59 -26.05
C SER A 40 11.00 -8.23 -24.76
N PHE A 41 11.49 -6.98 -24.65
CA PHE A 41 12.26 -6.51 -23.51
C PHE A 41 11.39 -6.28 -22.27
N VAL A 42 10.14 -5.84 -22.46
CA VAL A 42 9.20 -5.70 -21.35
C VAL A 42 8.64 -7.07 -20.95
N PRO A 43 8.35 -7.30 -19.65
CA PRO A 43 7.73 -8.53 -19.20
C PRO A 43 6.44 -8.88 -19.94
N LYS A 44 6.16 -10.18 -20.07
CA LYS A 44 5.00 -10.70 -20.82
C LYS A 44 3.66 -10.12 -20.34
N CYS A 45 3.54 -9.77 -19.06
CA CYS A 45 2.33 -9.14 -18.53
C CYS A 45 2.01 -7.77 -19.17
N TYR A 46 3.00 -7.09 -19.76
CA TYR A 46 2.89 -5.78 -20.39
C TYR A 46 2.92 -5.81 -21.92
N GLN A 47 3.33 -6.93 -22.52
CA GLN A 47 3.40 -7.06 -23.97
C GLN A 47 2.01 -6.95 -24.60
N GLY A 48 1.86 -6.03 -25.56
CA GLY A 48 0.56 -5.70 -26.17
C GLY A 48 -0.43 -5.00 -25.23
N LYS A 49 -0.02 -4.61 -24.01
CA LYS A 49 -0.87 -3.97 -23.00
C LYS A 49 -0.29 -2.61 -22.56
N PRO A 50 -0.33 -1.58 -23.42
CA PRO A 50 0.30 -0.30 -23.14
C PRO A 50 -0.31 0.42 -21.94
N SER A 51 -1.60 0.27 -21.66
CA SER A 51 -2.25 0.90 -20.49
C SER A 51 -1.72 0.35 -19.16
N GLU A 52 -1.52 -0.96 -19.07
CA GLU A 52 -0.93 -1.61 -17.89
C GLU A 52 0.54 -1.18 -17.69
N ALA A 53 1.29 -1.10 -18.80
CA ALA A 53 2.65 -0.58 -18.78
C ALA A 53 2.70 0.89 -18.35
N THR A 54 1.72 1.70 -18.78
CA THR A 54 1.60 3.11 -18.38
C THR A 54 1.36 3.22 -16.87
N ALA A 55 0.43 2.44 -16.33
CA ALA A 55 0.14 2.43 -14.90
C ALA A 55 1.37 2.04 -14.07
N ALA A 56 2.13 1.04 -14.51
CA ALA A 56 3.37 0.63 -13.86
C ALA A 56 4.44 1.73 -13.89
N ILE A 57 4.62 2.43 -15.03
CA ILE A 57 5.56 3.54 -15.15
C ILE A 57 5.18 4.69 -14.22
N LEU A 58 3.89 5.06 -14.18
CA LEU A 58 3.42 6.15 -13.33
C LEU A 58 3.61 5.82 -11.85
N MET A 59 3.19 4.64 -11.42
CA MET A 59 3.43 4.16 -10.05
C MET A 59 4.92 4.14 -9.71
N GLY A 60 5.76 3.67 -10.64
CA GLY A 60 7.21 3.70 -10.46
C GLY A 60 7.74 5.12 -10.27
N SER A 61 7.26 6.08 -11.05
CA SER A 61 7.69 7.48 -10.95
C SER A 61 7.33 8.12 -9.60
N GLU A 62 6.19 7.75 -9.01
CA GLU A 62 5.76 8.23 -7.68
C GLU A 62 6.73 7.79 -6.56
N ILE A 63 7.34 6.62 -6.71
CA ILE A 63 8.34 6.07 -5.78
C ILE A 63 9.80 6.27 -6.27
N GLY A 64 10.01 7.12 -7.28
CA GLY A 64 11.33 7.51 -7.77
C GLY A 64 12.04 6.50 -8.67
N LEU A 65 11.33 5.54 -9.26
CA LEU A 65 11.87 4.58 -10.22
C LEU A 65 11.83 5.12 -11.65
N SER A 66 12.87 4.79 -12.42
CA SER A 66 12.84 5.01 -13.87
C SER A 66 11.78 4.12 -14.55
N PRO A 67 11.24 4.52 -15.73
CA PRO A 67 10.24 3.73 -16.45
C PRO A 67 10.66 2.27 -16.70
N MET A 68 11.93 2.04 -17.05
CA MET A 68 12.44 0.69 -17.33
C MET A 68 12.58 -0.14 -16.06
N THR A 69 12.96 0.48 -14.95
CA THR A 69 13.02 -0.20 -13.64
C THR A 69 11.62 -0.55 -13.17
N ALA A 70 10.67 0.38 -13.29
CA ALA A 70 9.28 0.21 -12.93
C ALA A 70 8.65 -1.00 -13.66
N LEU A 71 8.76 -1.04 -14.99
CA LEU A 71 8.22 -2.13 -15.81
C LEU A 71 8.79 -3.51 -15.49
N ARG A 72 10.01 -3.58 -14.95
CA ARG A 72 10.66 -4.85 -14.57
C ARG A 72 10.33 -5.27 -13.15
N SER A 73 10.03 -4.32 -12.27
CA SER A 73 9.94 -4.55 -10.82
C SER A 73 8.52 -4.59 -10.31
N ILE A 74 7.61 -3.82 -10.92
CA ILE A 74 6.19 -3.73 -10.56
C ILE A 74 5.42 -4.66 -11.50
N VAL A 75 4.50 -5.44 -10.93
CA VAL A 75 3.49 -6.22 -11.68
C VAL A 75 2.15 -6.13 -10.98
N VAL A 76 1.07 -6.28 -11.74
CA VAL A 76 -0.30 -6.30 -11.19
C VAL A 76 -0.75 -7.74 -11.05
N ILE A 77 -1.08 -8.14 -9.82
CA ILE A 77 -1.60 -9.47 -9.49
C ILE A 77 -2.99 -9.29 -8.89
N HIS A 78 -3.99 -9.94 -9.47
CA HIS A 78 -5.39 -9.86 -9.02
C HIS A 78 -5.90 -8.41 -8.83
N GLY A 79 -5.48 -7.49 -9.69
CA GLY A 79 -5.86 -6.07 -9.63
C GLY A 79 -5.08 -5.24 -8.61
N THR A 80 -4.12 -5.85 -7.90
CA THR A 80 -3.28 -5.16 -6.91
C THR A 80 -1.83 -5.09 -7.44
N PRO A 81 -1.24 -3.88 -7.51
CA PRO A 81 0.16 -3.74 -7.89
C PRO A 81 1.08 -4.21 -6.75
N ALA A 82 2.16 -4.89 -7.11
CA ALA A 82 3.20 -5.34 -6.20
C ALA A 82 4.58 -5.27 -6.83
N MET A 83 5.60 -5.17 -5.97
CA MET A 83 7.01 -5.22 -6.36
C MET A 83 7.64 -6.55 -5.97
N THR A 84 8.56 -7.08 -6.78
CA THR A 84 9.34 -8.26 -6.37
C THR A 84 10.10 -7.96 -5.07
N ALA A 85 10.27 -8.95 -4.19
CA ALA A 85 10.94 -8.75 -2.91
C ALA A 85 12.35 -8.15 -3.05
N VAL A 86 13.06 -8.50 -4.13
CA VAL A 86 14.38 -7.95 -4.45
C VAL A 86 14.30 -6.47 -4.81
N ALA A 87 13.35 -6.07 -5.66
CA ALA A 87 13.18 -4.67 -6.04
C ALA A 87 12.72 -3.83 -4.85
N LEU A 88 11.84 -4.38 -4.01
CA LEU A 88 11.38 -3.75 -2.79
C LEU A 88 12.56 -3.49 -1.85
N ARG A 89 13.41 -4.50 -1.58
CA ARG A 89 14.65 -4.28 -0.80
C ARG A 89 15.57 -3.24 -1.42
N GLY A 90 15.75 -3.27 -2.74
CA GLY A 90 16.61 -2.33 -3.46
C GLY A 90 16.15 -0.88 -3.32
N LEU A 91 14.83 -0.64 -3.42
CA LEU A 91 14.22 0.68 -3.22
C LEU A 91 14.44 1.18 -1.79
N VAL A 92 14.21 0.33 -0.79
CA VAL A 92 14.42 0.67 0.62
C VAL A 92 15.88 1.02 0.89
N GLN A 93 16.80 0.24 0.32
CA GLN A 93 18.24 0.51 0.42
C GLN A 93 18.66 1.80 -0.31
N SER A 94 18.03 2.14 -1.44
CA SER A 94 18.36 3.38 -2.16
C SER A 94 17.91 4.64 -1.42
N GLN A 95 16.96 4.52 -0.49
CA GLN A 95 16.58 5.60 0.45
C GLN A 95 17.49 5.65 1.69
N GLY A 96 18.58 4.88 1.73
CA GLY A 96 19.56 4.89 2.81
C GLY A 96 19.18 4.05 4.03
N HIS A 97 18.05 3.34 3.99
CA HIS A 97 17.72 2.34 5.01
C HIS A 97 18.61 1.11 4.86
N ARG A 98 18.88 0.42 5.96
CA ARG A 98 19.70 -0.80 5.93
C ARG A 98 18.80 -2.00 6.09
N VAL A 99 18.89 -2.94 5.15
CA VAL A 99 18.22 -4.24 5.22
C VAL A 99 19.24 -5.31 4.86
N TRP A 100 19.36 -6.34 5.69
CA TRP A 100 20.29 -7.44 5.48
C TRP A 100 19.71 -8.77 5.96
N ILE A 101 20.29 -9.85 5.46
CA ILE A 101 19.94 -11.21 5.85
C ILE A 101 20.99 -11.66 6.86
N GLU A 102 20.58 -11.98 8.08
CA GLU A 102 21.51 -12.42 9.13
C GLU A 102 21.78 -13.91 9.05
N LYS A 103 20.74 -14.71 8.79
CA LYS A 103 20.84 -16.17 8.63
C LYS A 103 19.92 -16.59 7.50
N ALA A 104 20.40 -17.51 6.65
CA ALA A 104 19.56 -18.08 5.61
C ALA A 104 19.90 -19.53 5.30
N SER A 105 18.90 -20.38 5.44
CA SER A 105 18.91 -21.81 5.15
C SER A 105 17.63 -22.20 4.41
N ASP A 106 17.55 -23.46 3.97
CA ASP A 106 16.31 -24.00 3.39
C ASP A 106 15.20 -24.20 4.43
N GLN A 107 15.53 -24.13 5.73
CA GLN A 107 14.59 -24.37 6.83
C GLN A 107 14.10 -23.07 7.50
N SER A 108 14.96 -22.05 7.54
CA SER A 108 14.65 -20.76 8.15
C SER A 108 15.56 -19.65 7.63
N VAL A 109 14.99 -18.45 7.51
CA VAL A 109 15.65 -17.20 7.17
C VAL A 109 15.30 -16.13 8.18
N THR A 110 16.32 -15.40 8.64
CA THR A 110 16.18 -14.22 9.50
C THR A 110 16.66 -13.00 8.72
N ALA A 111 15.76 -12.06 8.48
CA ALA A 111 16.07 -10.76 7.91
C ALA A 111 16.01 -9.70 9.01
N LYS A 112 16.87 -8.70 8.89
CA LYS A 112 16.90 -7.54 9.78
C LYS A 112 16.95 -6.25 8.98
N GLY A 113 16.44 -5.18 9.58
CA GLY A 113 16.54 -3.87 9.00
C GLY A 113 16.42 -2.75 10.01
N VAL A 114 16.95 -1.59 9.64
CA VAL A 114 16.91 -0.37 10.44
C VAL A 114 16.63 0.81 9.53
N ARG A 115 15.75 1.70 10.00
CA ARG A 115 15.41 2.94 9.31
C ARG A 115 16.60 3.88 9.35
N GLN A 116 16.73 4.70 8.33
CA GLN A 116 17.80 5.69 8.27
C GLN A 116 17.61 6.68 9.42
N GLY A 117 18.65 6.85 10.25
CA GLY A 117 18.61 7.75 11.40
C GLY A 117 17.91 7.18 12.64
N ASP A 118 17.53 5.90 12.61
CA ASP A 118 17.02 5.17 13.77
C ASP A 118 18.06 4.15 14.26
N ASP A 119 17.96 3.75 15.52
CA ASP A 119 18.76 2.70 16.16
C ASP A 119 17.93 1.42 16.42
N ILE A 120 16.62 1.49 16.19
CA ILE A 120 15.73 0.34 16.38
C ILE A 120 15.88 -0.65 15.22
N VAL A 121 16.40 -1.84 15.54
CA VAL A 121 16.51 -2.94 14.59
C VAL A 121 15.21 -3.74 14.59
N HIS A 122 14.56 -3.80 13.44
CA HIS A 122 13.45 -4.70 13.18
C HIS A 122 13.97 -6.05 12.67
N GLU A 123 13.34 -7.13 13.12
CA GLU A 123 13.68 -8.50 12.74
C GLU A 123 12.43 -9.23 12.24
N SER A 124 12.58 -10.00 11.15
CA SER A 124 11.58 -10.98 10.73
C SER A 124 12.24 -12.34 10.57
N VAL A 125 11.61 -13.36 11.15
CA VAL A 125 11.99 -14.76 11.01
C VAL A 125 10.90 -15.49 10.25
N TRP A 126 11.30 -16.14 9.16
CA TRP A 126 10.46 -17.04 8.39
C TRP A 126 11.06 -18.43 8.40
N ASP A 127 10.29 -19.41 8.85
CA ASP A 127 10.66 -20.81 8.81
C ASP A 127 9.68 -21.63 7.94
N ILE A 128 10.13 -22.85 7.63
CA ILE A 128 9.40 -23.80 6.80
C ILE A 128 8.04 -24.14 7.42
N LYS A 129 7.95 -24.21 8.77
CA LYS A 129 6.73 -24.56 9.51
C LYS A 129 5.67 -23.47 9.41
N ARG A 130 6.07 -22.20 9.50
CA ARG A 130 5.19 -21.05 9.27
C ARG A 130 4.65 -21.10 7.84
N ALA A 131 5.50 -21.35 6.85
CA ALA A 131 5.06 -21.47 5.46
C ALA A 131 4.13 -22.68 5.22
N GLU A 132 4.34 -23.82 5.89
CA GLU A 132 3.41 -24.96 5.90
C GLU A 132 2.05 -24.59 6.50
N SER A 133 2.04 -23.90 7.65
CA SER A 133 0.81 -23.47 8.31
C SER A 133 -0.03 -22.51 7.46
N LEU A 134 0.62 -21.81 6.53
CA LEU A 134 0.01 -20.90 5.56
C LEU A 134 -0.35 -21.59 4.23
N GLY A 135 -0.10 -22.90 4.10
CA GLY A 135 -0.44 -23.65 2.88
C GLY A 135 0.46 -23.34 1.67
N LEU A 136 1.64 -22.76 1.89
CA LEU A 136 2.50 -22.27 0.80
C LEU A 136 3.31 -23.40 0.14
N MET A 137 3.53 -24.52 0.84
CA MET A 137 4.31 -25.66 0.35
C MET A 137 3.69 -26.39 -0.84
N ASP A 138 2.41 -26.16 -1.11
CA ASP A 138 1.74 -26.74 -2.27
C ASP A 138 2.21 -26.13 -3.60
N ARG A 139 2.94 -25.02 -3.53
CA ARG A 139 3.50 -24.31 -4.68
C ARG A 139 4.85 -24.90 -5.09
N ASP A 140 5.02 -25.08 -6.40
CA ASP A 140 6.23 -25.64 -6.99
C ASP A 140 7.50 -24.81 -6.69
N GLN A 141 7.36 -23.48 -6.64
CA GLN A 141 8.49 -22.59 -6.31
C GLN A 141 8.99 -22.78 -4.88
N TRP A 142 8.09 -23.00 -3.92
CA TRP A 142 8.44 -23.26 -2.53
C TRP A 142 9.18 -24.59 -2.35
N ARG A 143 8.79 -25.62 -3.12
CA ARG A 143 9.49 -26.91 -3.12
C ARG A 143 10.85 -26.85 -3.81
N LYS A 144 10.95 -26.13 -4.92
CA LYS A 144 12.20 -26.05 -5.71
C LYS A 144 13.23 -25.10 -5.10
N GLN A 145 12.78 -24.01 -4.49
CA GLN A 145 13.64 -22.92 -4.02
C GLN A 145 13.20 -22.39 -2.64
N PRO A 146 13.14 -23.24 -1.60
CA PRO A 146 12.60 -22.88 -0.29
C PRO A 146 13.35 -21.70 0.35
N LYS A 147 14.69 -21.71 0.34
CA LYS A 147 15.50 -20.60 0.87
C LYS A 147 15.20 -19.27 0.18
N ALA A 148 15.00 -19.26 -1.13
CA ALA A 148 14.70 -18.04 -1.87
C ALA A 148 13.32 -17.49 -1.47
N MET A 149 12.31 -18.35 -1.36
CA MET A 149 10.97 -17.95 -0.93
C MET A 149 10.94 -17.45 0.51
N LEU A 150 11.60 -18.14 1.44
CA LEU A 150 11.75 -17.68 2.82
C LEU A 150 12.48 -16.34 2.90
N THR A 151 13.50 -16.14 2.07
CA THR A 151 14.23 -14.88 1.99
C THR A 151 13.36 -13.75 1.47
N ALA A 152 12.56 -14.01 0.43
CA ALA A 152 11.61 -13.04 -0.11
C ALA A 152 10.63 -12.58 0.97
N ARG A 153 10.03 -13.53 1.72
CA ARG A 153 9.09 -13.22 2.81
C ARG A 153 9.70 -12.40 3.93
N ALA A 154 10.81 -12.88 4.49
CA ALA A 154 11.46 -12.22 5.62
C ALA A 154 11.90 -10.80 5.24
N THR A 155 12.43 -10.63 4.03
CA THR A 155 12.86 -9.32 3.54
C THR A 155 11.68 -8.38 3.32
N SER A 156 10.61 -8.83 2.66
CA SER A 156 9.42 -8.00 2.40
C SER A 156 8.77 -7.52 3.70
N GLU A 157 8.68 -8.39 4.71
CA GLU A 157 8.13 -8.03 6.03
C GLU A 157 9.01 -7.00 6.75
N VAL A 158 10.33 -7.16 6.74
CA VAL A 158 11.25 -6.17 7.33
C VAL A 158 11.17 -4.83 6.60
N CYS A 159 11.15 -4.83 5.27
CA CYS A 159 11.05 -3.59 4.51
C CYS A 159 9.75 -2.84 4.82
N ARG A 160 8.62 -3.52 4.99
CA ARG A 160 7.37 -2.88 5.45
C ARG A 160 7.51 -2.23 6.82
N LEU A 161 8.15 -2.90 7.77
CA LEU A 161 8.35 -2.39 9.12
C LEU A 161 9.27 -1.16 9.12
N VAL A 162 10.33 -1.21 8.34
CA VAL A 162 11.36 -0.18 8.32
C VAL A 162 10.95 1.04 7.51
N SER A 163 10.22 0.89 6.41
CA SER A 163 10.04 1.95 5.41
C SER A 163 8.64 1.98 4.79
N ALA A 164 7.59 1.94 5.61
CA ALA A 164 6.20 2.02 5.15
C ALA A 164 5.88 3.31 4.35
N ASP A 165 6.51 4.42 4.72
CA ASP A 165 6.46 5.73 4.06
C ASP A 165 7.12 5.76 2.68
N VAL A 166 8.11 4.89 2.43
CA VAL A 166 8.74 4.76 1.09
C VAL A 166 7.88 3.92 0.17
N LEU A 167 7.20 2.91 0.70
CA LEU A 167 6.42 1.95 -0.08
C LEU A 167 5.07 2.50 -0.54
N LEU A 168 4.57 3.59 0.06
CA LEU A 168 3.43 4.42 -0.41
C LEU A 168 2.25 3.64 -1.04
N GLY A 169 1.81 2.54 -0.41
CA GLY A 169 0.66 1.76 -0.90
C GLY A 169 1.00 0.51 -1.72
N LEU A 170 2.28 0.10 -1.76
CA LEU A 170 2.73 -1.22 -2.21
C LEU A 170 3.02 -2.14 -1.00
N PRO A 171 1.99 -2.61 -0.26
CA PRO A 171 2.21 -3.35 0.97
C PRO A 171 2.82 -4.73 0.71
N TYR A 172 2.46 -5.39 -0.40
CA TYR A 172 2.81 -6.79 -0.63
C TYR A 172 3.83 -6.92 -1.74
N SER A 173 4.73 -7.90 -1.57
CA SER A 173 5.60 -8.29 -2.67
C SER A 173 4.87 -9.22 -3.64
N VAL A 174 5.41 -9.33 -4.86
CA VAL A 174 4.85 -10.17 -5.93
C VAL A 174 4.69 -11.60 -5.47
N GLU A 175 5.68 -12.10 -4.75
CA GLU A 175 5.67 -13.43 -4.16
C GLU A 175 4.46 -13.60 -3.23
N GLU A 176 4.08 -12.56 -2.48
CA GLU A 176 2.96 -12.60 -1.53
C GLU A 176 1.59 -12.54 -2.20
N LEU A 177 1.43 -11.76 -3.27
CA LEU A 177 0.15 -11.64 -3.97
C LEU A 177 -0.14 -12.77 -4.95
N ASP A 178 0.90 -13.42 -5.51
CA ASP A 178 0.74 -14.55 -6.43
C ASP A 178 0.31 -15.84 -5.70
N GLU A 179 0.26 -15.77 -4.37
CA GLU A 179 -0.29 -16.80 -3.51
C GLU A 179 -1.76 -16.49 -3.19
N PRO A 180 -2.66 -17.49 -3.22
CA PRO A 180 -4.01 -17.29 -2.77
C PRO A 180 -3.99 -16.90 -1.30
N GLU A 181 -4.76 -15.87 -0.93
CA GLU A 181 -4.93 -15.57 0.48
C GLU A 181 -5.48 -16.81 1.21
N PRO A 182 -4.99 -17.12 2.42
CA PRO A 182 -5.68 -18.10 3.24
C PRO A 182 -7.11 -17.61 3.38
N THR A 183 -8.10 -18.41 2.97
CA THR A 183 -9.52 -18.14 3.14
C THR A 183 -9.81 -18.00 4.63
N THR A 184 -9.52 -16.84 5.21
CA THR A 184 -9.91 -16.49 6.56
C THR A 184 -11.38 -16.18 6.46
N THR A 185 -12.18 -17.23 6.66
CA THR A 185 -13.59 -17.05 7.00
C THR A 185 -13.58 -16.26 8.30
N VAL A 186 -13.70 -14.93 8.21
CA VAL A 186 -13.92 -14.07 9.36
C VAL A 186 -15.28 -14.47 9.91
N LYS A 187 -15.31 -15.45 10.82
CA LYS A 187 -16.42 -15.60 11.74
C LYS A 187 -16.40 -14.37 12.60
N ARG A 188 -17.09 -13.31 12.15
CA ARG A 188 -17.50 -12.22 13.03
C ARG A 188 -18.29 -12.89 14.14
N LYS A 189 -17.67 -13.06 15.30
CA LYS A 189 -18.42 -13.31 16.53
C LYS A 189 -19.28 -12.07 16.68
N ARG A 190 -20.58 -12.22 16.40
CA ARG A 190 -21.58 -11.21 16.73
C ARG A 190 -21.38 -10.95 18.22
N LEU A 191 -20.89 -9.77 18.56
CA LEU A 191 -20.94 -9.30 19.93
C LEU A 191 -22.42 -9.31 20.29
N GLU A 192 -22.77 -10.09 21.31
CA GLU A 192 -24.12 -10.04 21.85
C GLU A 192 -24.39 -8.59 22.26
N PRO A 193 -25.59 -8.05 21.97
CA PRO A 193 -25.92 -6.71 22.40
C PRO A 193 -25.70 -6.62 23.91
N VAL A 194 -24.85 -5.69 24.34
CA VAL A 194 -24.80 -5.29 25.73
C VAL A 194 -26.20 -4.76 26.05
N GLU A 195 -26.96 -5.49 26.86
CA GLU A 195 -28.24 -5.03 27.37
C GLU A 195 -28.00 -3.67 28.03
N SER A 196 -28.53 -2.62 27.39
CA SER A 196 -28.56 -1.30 27.98
C SER A 196 -29.44 -1.39 29.22
N GLN A 197 -28.81 -1.30 30.39
CA GLN A 197 -29.54 -1.04 31.63
C GLN A 197 -30.23 0.30 31.47
N SER A 198 -31.52 0.24 31.16
CA SER A 198 -32.42 1.37 31.16
C SER A 198 -32.41 1.97 32.55
N SER A 199 -31.93 3.21 32.65
CA SER A 199 -32.06 4.01 33.87
C SER A 199 -33.54 4.09 34.24
N GLU A 200 -33.89 3.60 35.44
CA GLU A 200 -35.14 3.96 36.10
C GLU A 200 -35.15 5.48 36.28
N ARG A 201 -35.85 6.14 35.34
CA ARG A 201 -36.23 7.53 35.45
C ARG A 201 -37.40 7.54 36.40
N ALA A 202 -37.14 7.95 37.65
CA ALA A 202 -38.16 8.17 38.65
C ALA A 202 -39.29 9.02 38.04
N GLU A 203 -40.47 8.43 37.96
CA GLU A 203 -41.71 9.05 37.55
C GLU A 203 -42.17 9.95 38.70
N ALA A 204 -41.88 11.25 38.59
CA ALA A 204 -42.43 12.25 39.48
C ALA A 204 -43.86 12.58 39.02
N GLU A 205 -44.81 12.17 39.83
CA GLU A 205 -46.23 12.50 39.74
C GLU A 205 -46.46 14.03 39.83
N PRO A 206 -47.26 14.66 38.95
CA PRO A 206 -47.59 16.07 39.08
C PRO A 206 -48.82 16.23 39.99
N ALA A 207 -48.59 16.58 41.25
CA ALA A 207 -49.66 17.03 42.15
C ALA A 207 -49.96 18.52 41.87
N ALA A 208 -51.22 18.76 41.52
CA ALA A 208 -51.80 20.04 41.13
C ALA A 208 -51.78 21.09 42.24
N ALA A 209 -51.71 22.34 41.81
CA ALA A 209 -51.93 23.54 42.60
C ALA A 209 -53.40 23.66 43.06
N GLU A 210 -53.60 24.07 44.32
CA GLU A 210 -54.35 25.27 44.74
C GLU A 210 -54.75 25.15 46.21
N GLU A 211 -54.15 25.99 47.07
CA GLU A 211 -54.85 26.65 48.16
C GLU A 211 -54.58 28.14 47.99
N PRO A 212 -55.58 29.01 48.20
CA PRO A 212 -55.57 29.74 49.46
C PRO A 212 -56.95 30.01 50.08
N GLN A 213 -56.96 30.00 51.43
CA GLN A 213 -57.54 30.97 52.40
C GLN A 213 -58.89 31.60 52.04
N GLU A 214 -59.94 31.51 52.86
CA GLU A 214 -60.27 32.19 54.14
C GLU A 214 -61.74 31.76 54.41
N GLU A 215 -62.37 31.73 55.59
CA GLU A 215 -62.50 32.70 56.67
C GLU A 215 -63.38 32.06 57.79
N GLU A 216 -63.25 32.59 59.01
CA GLU A 216 -64.17 32.63 60.18
C GLU A 216 -65.64 32.17 60.02
N ALA A 217 -66.40 31.77 61.03
CA ALA A 217 -66.27 31.51 62.47
C ALA A 217 -67.64 30.95 62.94
N VAL A 218 -67.67 30.12 63.98
CA VAL A 218 -68.47 30.22 65.24
C VAL A 218 -67.97 29.12 66.17
#